data_AF-A0A950KNF0-F1
#
_entry.id   AF-A0A950KNF0-F1
#
_cell.length_a   1.000
_cell.length_b   1.000
_cell.length_c   1.000
_cell.angle_alpha   90.00
_cell.angle_beta   90.00
_cell.angle_gamma   90.00
#
_symmetry.space_group_name_H-M   'P 1'
#
loop_
_entity.id
_entity.type
_entity.pdbx_description
1 polymer ?
#
loop_
_entity_poly.entity_id
_entity_poly.type
_entity_poly.pdbx_seq_one_letter_code
_entity_poly.pdbx_strand_id
1 'polypeptide(L)'
;MSAYLGTACHGFPNAFILVGPNTALGHSSMIYMIESQVAYVMEALRATARNGAVEIDVRPEVQAAYAEEIQSKLAGTVWNSGGCHSWYLDARGRNTTLWPTFTFRFRQRTRAFDPSDYLRGALRRV
;
A
#
# COMPACT_ATOMS: atom_id res chain seq x y z
N MET A 1 3.45 5.99 -9.80
CA MET A 1 2.22 5.86 -8.98
C MET A 1 2.61 5.23 -7.64
N SER A 2 1.94 5.58 -6.53
CA SER A 2 2.21 5.02 -5.20
C SER A 2 0.92 4.95 -4.38
N ALA A 3 0.82 3.97 -3.49
CA ALA A 3 -0.26 3.85 -2.51
C ALA A 3 0.32 3.34 -1.18
N TYR A 4 -0.20 3.83 -0.05
CA TYR A 4 0.18 3.34 1.27
C TYR A 4 -0.30 1.90 1.44
N LEU A 5 0.63 1.01 1.81
CA LEU A 5 0.42 -0.44 1.87
C LEU A 5 -0.16 -1.03 0.58
N GLY A 6 0.05 -0.36 -0.55
CA GLY A 6 -0.58 -0.72 -1.84
C GLY A 6 -2.11 -0.70 -1.82
N THR A 7 -2.71 -0.03 -0.83
CA THR A 7 -4.14 -0.13 -0.52
C THR A 7 -4.84 1.23 -0.50
N ALA A 8 -4.29 2.22 0.21
CA ALA A 8 -4.89 3.55 0.32
C ALA A 8 -4.07 4.59 -0.46
N CYS A 9 -4.74 5.56 -1.10
CA CYS A 9 -4.08 6.61 -1.88
C CYS A 9 -4.51 7.99 -1.37
N HIS A 10 -3.53 8.83 -1.02
CA HIS A 10 -3.81 10.20 -0.57
C HIS A 10 -4.60 10.98 -1.63
N GLY A 11 -5.59 11.75 -1.18
CA GLY A 11 -6.49 12.52 -2.05
C GLY A 11 -7.67 11.70 -2.59
N PHE A 12 -7.78 10.42 -2.22
CA PHE A 12 -8.90 9.55 -2.53
C PHE A 12 -9.51 9.00 -1.23
N PRO A 13 -10.22 9.84 -0.47
CA PRO A 13 -10.78 9.45 0.82
C PRO A 13 -11.76 8.28 0.67
N ASN A 14 -11.78 7.40 1.66
CA ASN A 14 -12.65 6.21 1.71
C ASN A 14 -12.50 5.25 0.51
N ALA A 15 -11.46 5.41 -0.31
CA ALA A 15 -11.18 4.53 -1.44
C ALA A 15 -10.03 3.57 -1.10
N PHE A 16 -10.26 2.28 -1.34
CA PHE A 16 -9.26 1.23 -1.13
C PHE A 16 -9.09 0.40 -2.40
N ILE A 17 -7.85 0.07 -2.71
CA ILE A 17 -7.45 -0.74 -3.86
C ILE A 17 -6.88 -2.06 -3.35
N LEU A 18 -7.36 -3.18 -3.87
CA LEU A 18 -6.70 -4.48 -3.67
C LEU A 18 -5.77 -4.74 -4.84
N VAL A 19 -4.65 -5.41 -4.57
CA VAL A 19 -3.60 -5.68 -5.57
C VAL A 19 -3.10 -4.38 -6.23
N GLY A 20 -2.93 -3.33 -5.42
CA GLY A 20 -2.44 -2.04 -5.88
C GLY A 20 -0.93 -2.00 -6.09
N PRO A 21 -0.36 -0.78 -6.25
CA PRO A 21 1.08 -0.62 -6.44
C PRO A 21 1.90 -1.28 -5.33
N ASN A 22 3.00 -1.91 -5.72
CA ASN A 22 3.97 -2.56 -4.83
C ASN A 22 3.40 -3.69 -3.95
N THR A 23 2.33 -4.38 -4.38
CA THR A 23 1.83 -5.60 -3.72
C THR A 23 2.05 -6.87 -4.53
N ALA A 24 2.41 -6.75 -5.82
CA ALA A 24 2.61 -7.92 -6.64
C ALA A 24 3.87 -8.69 -6.24
N LEU A 25 3.91 -9.96 -6.58
CA LEU A 25 4.96 -10.88 -6.14
C LEU A 25 5.51 -11.65 -7.33
N GLY A 26 6.83 -11.91 -7.30
CA GLY A 26 7.49 -12.88 -8.17
C GLY A 26 7.92 -14.14 -7.44
N HIS A 27 7.63 -14.25 -6.13
CA HIS A 27 8.28 -15.21 -5.22
C HIS A 27 7.35 -15.89 -4.21
N SER A 28 6.05 -15.55 -4.17
CA SER A 28 5.12 -16.12 -3.20
C SER A 28 3.64 -15.95 -3.63
N SER A 29 2.70 -16.36 -2.79
CA SER A 29 1.26 -16.38 -3.09
C SER A 29 0.64 -14.99 -3.07
N MET A 30 0.00 -14.61 -4.19
CA MET A 30 -0.79 -13.38 -4.29
C MET A 30 -2.03 -13.43 -3.39
N ILE A 31 -2.64 -14.61 -3.22
CA ILE A 31 -3.82 -14.78 -2.36
C ILE A 31 -3.50 -14.34 -0.93
N TYR A 32 -2.31 -14.65 -0.44
CA TYR A 32 -1.85 -14.23 0.89
C TYR A 32 -1.77 -12.69 1.03
N MET A 33 -1.36 -11.99 -0.03
CA MET A 33 -1.33 -10.53 -0.05
C MET A 33 -2.75 -9.97 -0.06
N ILE A 34 -3.64 -10.53 -0.88
CA ILE A 34 -5.05 -10.14 -0.98
C ILE A 34 -5.75 -10.30 0.38
N GLU A 35 -5.63 -11.46 1.02
CA GLU A 35 -6.23 -11.71 2.34
C GLU A 35 -5.70 -10.72 3.40
N SER A 36 -4.40 -10.40 3.33
CA SER A 36 -3.77 -9.42 4.21
C SER A 36 -4.32 -8.00 3.99
N GLN A 37 -4.54 -7.58 2.74
CA GLN A 37 -5.17 -6.30 2.42
C GLN A 37 -6.66 -6.27 2.82
N VAL A 38 -7.41 -7.34 2.58
CA VAL A 38 -8.82 -7.44 2.97
C VAL A 38 -8.98 -7.31 4.47
N ALA A 39 -8.14 -7.99 5.26
CA ALA A 39 -8.16 -7.87 6.71
C ALA A 39 -7.93 -6.41 7.17
N TYR A 40 -6.95 -5.73 6.58
CA TYR A 40 -6.64 -4.32 6.85
C TYR A 40 -7.82 -3.40 6.51
N VAL A 41 -8.40 -3.53 5.31
CA VAL A 41 -9.54 -2.72 4.88
C VAL A 41 -10.74 -2.93 5.80
N MET A 42 -11.03 -4.18 6.18
CA MET A 42 -12.12 -4.49 7.11
C MET A 42 -11.90 -3.84 8.48
N GLU A 43 -10.66 -3.77 8.96
CA GLU A 43 -10.34 -3.08 10.20
C GLU A 43 -10.48 -1.56 10.09
N ALA A 44 -10.04 -0.95 8.98
CA ALA A 44 -10.22 0.47 8.68
C ALA A 44 -11.70 0.87 8.66
N LEU A 45 -12.55 0.06 8.00
CA LEU A 45 -14.00 0.28 7.96
C LEU A 45 -14.63 0.19 9.36
N ARG A 46 -14.25 -0.81 10.15
CA ARG A 46 -14.72 -0.95 11.54
C ARG A 46 -14.26 0.20 12.43
N ALA A 47 -13.01 0.66 12.29
CA ALA A 47 -12.47 1.78 13.05
C ALA A 47 -13.21 3.09 12.71
N THR A 48 -13.51 3.31 11.43
CA THR A 48 -14.28 4.45 10.95
C THR A 48 -15.70 4.43 11.51
N ALA A 49 -16.38 3.27 11.44
CA ALA A 49 -17.71 3.09 12.00
C ALA A 49 -17.78 3.31 13.52
N ARG A 50 -16.79 2.84 14.28
CA ARG A 50 -16.73 3.02 15.76
C ARG A 50 -16.48 4.46 16.18
N ASN A 51 -15.65 5.19 15.43
CA ASN A 51 -15.21 6.53 15.80
C ASN A 51 -16.11 7.65 15.25
N GLY A 52 -17.17 7.30 14.51
CA GLY A 52 -18.06 8.28 13.88
C GLY A 52 -17.39 9.15 12.82
N ALA A 53 -16.19 8.77 12.36
CA ALA A 53 -15.52 9.44 11.26
C ALA A 53 -16.26 9.12 9.97
N VAL A 54 -16.44 10.13 9.12
CA VAL A 54 -17.17 9.98 7.85
C VAL A 54 -16.20 9.91 6.67
N GLU A 55 -14.99 10.45 6.86
CA GLU A 55 -13.93 10.51 5.87
C GLU A 55 -12.61 10.07 6.50
N ILE A 56 -11.94 9.09 5.88
CA ILE A 56 -10.56 8.73 6.15
C ILE A 56 -9.71 8.83 4.87
N ASP A 57 -8.63 9.60 4.95
CA ASP A 57 -7.66 9.76 3.87
C ASP A 57 -6.26 9.54 4.43
N VAL A 58 -5.41 8.78 3.74
CA VAL A 58 -4.05 8.56 4.23
C VAL A 58 -3.27 9.86 4.19
N ARG A 59 -2.44 10.13 5.20
CA ARG A 59 -1.62 11.33 5.20
C ARG A 59 -0.59 11.32 4.07
N PRO A 60 -0.36 12.46 3.40
CA PRO A 60 0.55 12.53 2.26
C PRO A 60 1.98 12.13 2.64
N GLU A 61 2.46 12.54 3.82
CA GLU A 61 3.80 12.21 4.30
C GLU A 61 3.97 10.72 4.66
N VAL A 62 2.91 10.07 5.15
CA VAL A 62 2.93 8.61 5.44
C VAL A 62 3.03 7.82 4.14
N GLN A 63 2.24 8.18 3.14
CA GLN A 63 2.32 7.57 1.82
C GLN A 63 3.70 7.79 1.18
N ALA A 64 4.23 9.02 1.26
CA ALA A 64 5.53 9.36 0.69
C ALA A 64 6.67 8.56 1.35
N ALA A 65 6.70 8.52 2.69
CA ALA A 65 7.69 7.75 3.44
C ALA A 65 7.63 6.25 3.12
N TYR A 66 6.42 5.68 3.03
CA TYR A 66 6.24 4.29 2.61
C TYR A 66 6.76 4.06 1.18
N ALA A 67 6.44 4.96 0.25
CA ALA A 67 6.89 4.84 -1.13
C ALA A 67 8.42 4.89 -1.25
N GLU A 68 9.07 5.81 -0.53
CA GLU A 68 10.53 5.93 -0.49
C GLU A 68 11.17 4.66 0.09
N GLU A 69 10.65 4.16 1.22
CA GLU A 69 11.12 2.94 1.84
C GLU A 69 11.05 1.74 0.89
N ILE A 70 9.96 1.59 0.15
CA ILE A 70 9.78 0.49 -0.80
C ILE A 70 10.74 0.61 -1.98
N GLN A 71 10.96 1.81 -2.51
CA GLN A 71 11.93 2.00 -3.58
C GLN A 71 13.36 1.70 -3.12
N SER A 72 13.73 2.15 -1.92
CA SER A 72 15.04 1.83 -1.32
C SER A 72 15.24 0.31 -1.23
N LYS A 73 14.22 -0.42 -0.76
CA LYS A 73 14.28 -1.87 -0.68
C LYS A 73 14.32 -2.57 -2.04
N LEU A 74 13.66 -2.03 -3.07
CA LEU A 74 13.65 -2.59 -4.43
C LEU A 74 14.99 -2.42 -5.15
N ALA A 75 15.75 -1.36 -4.85
CA ALA A 75 16.96 -0.99 -5.57
C ALA A 75 18.00 -2.10 -5.66
N GLY A 76 18.24 -2.84 -4.57
CA GLY A 76 19.24 -3.91 -4.52
C GLY A 76 18.74 -5.29 -4.93
N THR A 77 17.49 -5.39 -5.40
CA THR A 77 16.84 -6.68 -5.65
C THR A 77 17.04 -7.11 -7.10
N VAL A 78 17.04 -8.42 -7.39
CA VAL A 78 17.23 -8.93 -8.77
C VAL A 78 16.17 -8.45 -9.78
N TRP A 79 15.03 -7.97 -9.31
CA TRP A 79 13.93 -7.42 -10.09
C TRP A 79 14.25 -6.02 -10.63
N ASN A 80 15.22 -5.32 -10.03
CA ASN A 80 15.74 -4.03 -10.50
C ASN A 80 17.19 -4.14 -11.02
N SER A 81 18.06 -4.92 -10.35
CA SER A 81 19.49 -5.00 -10.66
C SER A 81 19.90 -6.24 -11.47
N GLY A 82 18.98 -7.19 -11.72
CA GLY A 82 19.29 -8.47 -12.35
C GLY A 82 19.52 -8.45 -13.86
N GLY A 83 19.57 -7.28 -14.49
CA GLY A 83 19.94 -7.13 -15.91
C GLY A 83 18.86 -7.52 -16.94
N CYS A 84 17.67 -7.93 -16.51
CA CYS A 84 16.55 -8.25 -17.40
C CYS A 84 15.56 -7.08 -17.50
N HIS A 85 15.26 -6.64 -18.73
CA HIS A 85 14.20 -5.66 -18.98
C HIS A 85 12.83 -6.33 -18.78
N SER A 86 12.27 -6.17 -17.59
CA SER A 86 10.95 -6.68 -17.23
C SER A 86 9.88 -5.60 -17.34
N TRP A 87 8.62 -6.01 -17.44
CA TRP A 87 7.46 -5.12 -17.41
C TRP A 87 7.21 -4.51 -16.01
N TYR A 88 8.00 -4.88 -14.99
CA TYR A 88 7.91 -4.31 -13.65
C TYR A 88 8.44 -2.88 -13.57
N LEU A 89 9.33 -2.51 -14.49
CA LEU A 89 9.97 -1.20 -14.55
C LEU A 89 9.20 -0.29 -15.49
N ASP A 90 8.91 0.92 -15.05
CA ASP A 90 8.41 1.97 -15.93
C ASP A 90 9.52 2.52 -16.85
N ALA A 91 9.16 3.45 -17.75
CA ALA A 91 10.10 4.08 -18.67
C ALA A 91 11.26 4.84 -17.97
N ARG A 92 11.16 5.08 -16.66
CA ARG A 92 12.20 5.72 -15.83
C ARG A 92 12.95 4.70 -14.96
N GLY A 93 12.73 3.40 -15.16
CA GLY A 93 13.35 2.33 -14.40
C GLY A 93 12.78 2.17 -12.99
N ARG A 94 11.64 2.79 -12.67
CA ARG A 94 11.04 2.70 -11.33
C ARG A 94 10.11 1.48 -11.25
N ASN A 95 10.27 0.68 -10.20
CA ASN A 95 9.42 -0.47 -9.95
C ASN A 95 8.26 -0.10 -9.03
N THR A 96 7.06 0.04 -9.60
CA THR A 96 5.83 0.31 -8.85
C THR A 96 4.95 -0.92 -8.71
N THR A 97 5.42 -2.07 -9.16
CA THR A 97 4.62 -3.29 -9.28
C THR A 97 4.85 -4.19 -8.07
N LEU A 98 6.11 -4.43 -7.72
CA LEU A 98 6.47 -5.51 -6.82
C LEU A 98 6.65 -5.09 -5.36
N TRP A 99 6.33 -6.03 -4.48
CA TRP A 99 6.72 -6.02 -3.08
C TRP A 99 8.13 -6.60 -2.90
N PRO A 100 9.09 -5.85 -2.32
CA PRO A 100 10.52 -6.23 -2.32
C PRO A 100 10.95 -7.20 -1.23
N THR A 101 10.08 -7.62 -0.31
CA THR A 101 10.49 -8.37 0.88
C THR A 101 9.60 -9.58 1.14
N PHE A 102 9.78 -10.21 2.30
CA PHE A 102 9.01 -11.38 2.69
C PHE A 102 7.54 -11.02 2.86
N THR A 103 6.65 -11.92 2.43
CA THR A 103 5.19 -11.72 2.50
C THR A 103 4.69 -11.61 3.95
N PHE A 104 5.30 -12.30 4.91
CA PHE A 104 4.94 -12.17 6.32
C PHE A 104 5.17 -10.74 6.86
N ARG A 105 6.14 -9.98 6.31
CA ARG A 105 6.34 -8.56 6.68
C ARG A 105 5.21 -7.69 6.14
N PHE A 106 4.69 -8.01 4.95
CA PHE A 106 3.51 -7.34 4.43
C PHE A 106 2.31 -7.59 5.34
N ARG A 107 2.04 -8.86 5.68
CA ARG A 107 0.97 -9.22 6.62
C ARG A 107 1.12 -8.57 7.99
N GLN A 108 2.35 -8.43 8.49
CA GLN A 108 2.60 -7.72 9.74
C GLN A 108 2.22 -6.23 9.63
N ARG A 109 2.56 -5.57 8.53
CA ARG A 109 2.22 -4.16 8.29
C ARG A 109 0.72 -3.94 8.11
N THR A 110 0.03 -4.89 7.50
CA THR A 110 -1.42 -4.82 7.29
C THR A 110 -2.21 -5.50 8.43
N ARG A 111 -1.54 -5.89 9.53
CA ARG A 111 -2.19 -6.63 10.64
C ARG A 111 -3.19 -5.79 11.40
N ALA A 112 -2.93 -4.49 11.52
CA ALA A 112 -3.75 -3.55 12.27
C ALA A 112 -3.87 -2.25 11.49
N PHE A 113 -5.04 -1.64 11.56
CA PHE A 113 -5.27 -0.30 11.04
C PHE A 113 -4.84 0.72 12.10
N ASP A 114 -3.90 1.60 11.76
CA ASP A 114 -3.49 2.69 12.63
C ASP A 114 -4.22 3.98 12.23
N PRO A 115 -5.20 4.47 13.02
CA PRO A 115 -5.87 5.73 12.73
C PRO A 115 -4.92 6.92 12.73
N SER A 116 -3.76 6.80 13.40
CA SER A 116 -2.72 7.80 13.41
C SER A 116 -1.90 7.82 12.12
N ASP A 117 -2.23 7.07 11.08
CA ASP A 117 -1.71 7.22 9.71
C ASP A 117 -2.64 8.03 8.78
N TYR A 118 -3.85 8.34 9.26
CA TYR A 118 -4.93 8.91 8.45
C TYR A 118 -5.35 10.30 8.94
N LEU A 119 -5.66 11.17 7.99
CA LEU A 119 -6.53 12.32 8.21
C LEU A 119 -7.95 11.82 8.46
N ARG A 120 -8.65 12.46 9.38
CA ARG A 120 -10.04 12.15 9.73
C ARG A 120 -10.86 13.42 9.60
N GLY A 121 -11.98 13.34 8.87
CA GLY A 121 -12.82 14.50 8.59
C GLY A 121 -14.31 14.18 8.56
N ALA A 122 -15.11 15.24 8.57
CA ALA A 122 -16.49 15.19 8.11
C ALA A 122 -16.51 15.25 6.58
N LEU A 123 -17.41 14.48 5.95
CA LEU A 123 -17.54 14.34 4.49
C LEU A 123 -17.44 15.71 3.79
N ARG A 124 -16.38 15.95 3.01
CA ARG A 124 -16.32 17.10 2.11
C ARG A 124 -17.42 16.95 1.06
N ARG A 125 -18.42 17.84 1.08
CA ARG A 125 -19.40 17.94 -0.01
C ARG A 125 -18.65 18.44 -1.26
N VAL A 126 -18.67 17.62 -2.31
CA VAL A 126 -18.27 18.01 -3.68
C VAL A 126 -19.36 18.89 -4.28
#